data_AF-A0A2D6R7B2-F1
#
_entry.id   AF-A0A2D6R7B2-F1
#
_cell.length_a   1.000
_cell.length_b   1.000
_cell.length_c   1.000
_cell.angle_alpha   90.00
_cell.angle_beta   90.00
_cell.angle_gamma   90.00
#
_symmetry.space_group_name_H-M   'P 1'
#
loop_
_entity.id
_entity.type
_entity.pdbx_description
1 polymer ?
#
loop_
_entity_poly.entity_id
_entity_poly.type
_entity_poly.pdbx_seq_one_letter_code
_entity_poly.pdbx_strand_id
1 'polypeptide(L)'
;VLLFGLLLIQPLAAAQNIAINEVPSMNDQWYNTLTKIKNDAPDSVTTSWWDFGHWFVAISERRVTFDGGDQGERIHWVGRTLQTDSEEEAIGILRMLNCVQETAPHTLDEFTGDGYGL
;
A
#
# COMPACT_ATOMS: atom_id res chain seq x y z
N VAL A 1 -19.69 9.26 37.68
CA VAL A 1 -20.39 9.55 36.39
C VAL A 1 -20.13 10.99 35.93
N LEU A 2 -20.50 12.02 36.69
CA LEU A 2 -20.28 13.43 36.32
C LEU A 2 -18.79 13.79 36.07
N LEU A 3 -17.88 13.29 36.91
CA LEU A 3 -16.42 13.50 36.74
C LEU A 3 -15.89 12.90 35.43
N PHE A 4 -16.38 11.70 35.05
CA PHE A 4 -16.04 11.09 33.77
C PHE A 4 -16.60 11.88 32.59
N GLY A 5 -17.81 12.44 32.72
CA GLY A 5 -18.38 13.33 31.69
C GLY A 5 -17.55 14.59 31.45
N LEU A 6 -17.02 15.21 32.52
CA LEU A 6 -16.15 16.39 32.42
C LEU A 6 -14.80 16.07 31.73
N LEU A 7 -14.23 14.89 32.00
CA LEU A 7 -12.99 14.42 31.36
C LEU A 7 -13.14 14.19 29.85
N LEU A 8 -14.36 13.96 29.37
CA LEU A 8 -14.64 13.70 27.96
C LEU A 8 -14.85 14.99 27.14
N ILE A 9 -15.07 16.16 27.76
CA ILE A 9 -15.32 17.41 27.04
C ILE A 9 -14.15 17.77 26.11
N GLN A 10 -12.92 17.70 26.62
CA GLN A 10 -11.71 18.02 25.86
C GLN A 10 -11.47 17.05 24.69
N PRO A 11 -11.47 15.71 24.86
CA PRO A 11 -11.28 14.80 23.75
C PRO A 11 -12.43 14.83 22.74
N LEU A 12 -13.69 15.07 23.15
CA LEU A 12 -14.80 15.26 22.19
C LEU A 12 -14.63 16.54 21.36
N ALA A 13 -14.27 17.65 22.00
CA ALA A 13 -14.02 18.90 21.28
C ALA A 13 -12.86 18.77 20.29
N ALA A 14 -11.78 18.08 20.68
CA ALA A 14 -10.65 17.77 19.82
C ALA A 14 -11.06 16.86 18.64
N ALA A 15 -11.78 15.77 18.91
CA ALA A 15 -12.25 14.85 17.88
C ALA A 15 -13.17 15.54 16.86
N GLN A 16 -14.08 16.41 17.33
CA GLN A 16 -14.95 17.19 16.46
C GLN A 16 -14.14 18.16 15.58
N ASN A 17 -13.12 18.81 16.13
CA ASN A 17 -12.25 19.71 15.37
C ASN A 17 -11.48 18.96 14.29
N ILE A 18 -10.95 17.78 14.60
CA ILE A 18 -10.30 16.90 13.62
C ILE A 18 -11.33 16.55 12.52
N ALA A 19 -12.47 15.96 12.89
CA ALA A 19 -13.46 15.45 11.94
C ALA A 19 -14.01 16.51 10.97
N ILE A 20 -14.23 17.76 11.41
CA ILE A 20 -14.74 18.83 10.53
C ILE A 20 -13.66 19.37 9.59
N ASN A 21 -12.40 19.27 9.98
CA ASN A 21 -11.26 19.75 9.17
C ASN A 21 -10.58 18.62 8.39
N GLU A 22 -11.05 17.37 8.52
CA GLU A 22 -10.54 16.26 7.72
C GLU A 22 -10.82 16.49 6.23
N VAL A 23 -9.74 16.59 5.46
CA VAL A 23 -9.81 16.65 4.00
C VAL A 23 -9.62 15.23 3.47
N PRO A 24 -10.57 14.69 2.70
CA PRO A 24 -10.44 13.35 2.14
C PRO A 24 -9.13 13.20 1.37
N SER A 25 -8.31 12.23 1.77
CA SER A 25 -7.03 11.96 1.10
C SER A 25 -7.24 11.40 -0.32
N MET A 26 -8.39 10.76 -0.57
CA MET A 26 -8.87 10.38 -1.89
C MET A 26 -9.50 11.59 -2.58
N ASN A 27 -8.81 12.16 -3.56
CA ASN A 27 -9.29 13.30 -4.35
C ASN A 27 -9.68 12.88 -5.78
N ASP A 28 -10.18 13.83 -6.56
CA ASP A 28 -10.59 13.58 -7.95
C ASP A 28 -9.45 13.07 -8.84
N GLN A 29 -8.20 13.46 -8.58
CA GLN A 29 -7.06 13.00 -9.35
C GLN A 29 -6.78 11.51 -9.10
N TRP A 30 -6.86 11.07 -7.84
CA TRP A 30 -6.80 9.66 -7.49
C TRP A 30 -7.92 8.88 -8.15
N TYR A 31 -9.16 9.33 -7.97
CA TYR A 31 -10.33 8.64 -8.52
C TYR A 31 -10.27 8.51 -10.05
N ASN A 32 -9.96 9.61 -10.75
CA ASN A 32 -9.88 9.63 -12.21
C ASN A 32 -8.73 8.78 -12.74
N THR A 33 -7.57 8.81 -12.07
CA THR A 33 -6.41 7.97 -12.46
C THR A 33 -6.71 6.49 -12.30
N LEU A 34 -7.26 6.09 -11.15
CA LEU A 34 -7.60 4.69 -10.89
C LEU A 34 -8.73 4.19 -11.79
N THR A 35 -9.71 5.05 -12.11
CA THR A 35 -10.75 4.77 -13.09
C THR A 35 -10.16 4.60 -14.50
N LYS A 36 -9.14 5.37 -14.87
CA LYS A 36 -8.42 5.18 -16.14
C LYS A 36 -7.71 3.83 -16.18
N ILE A 37 -7.03 3.43 -15.10
CA ILE A 37 -6.40 2.10 -14.99
C ILE A 37 -7.45 0.99 -15.14
N LYS A 38 -8.63 1.14 -14.52
CA LYS A 38 -9.76 0.22 -14.71
C LYS A 38 -10.11 0.08 -16.19
N ASN A 39 -10.21 1.17 -16.93
CA ASN A 39 -10.68 1.10 -18.32
C ASN A 39 -9.60 0.62 -19.30
N ASP A 40 -8.34 0.98 -19.06
CA ASP A 40 -7.28 0.87 -20.08
C ASP A 40 -6.28 -0.27 -19.83
N ALA A 41 -6.23 -0.83 -18.61
CA ALA A 41 -5.25 -1.85 -18.22
C ALA A 41 -5.93 -3.12 -17.68
N PRO A 42 -6.61 -3.92 -18.53
CA PRO A 42 -7.19 -5.19 -18.12
C PRO A 42 -6.11 -6.17 -17.64
N ASP A 43 -6.46 -7.03 -16.69
CA ASP A 43 -5.59 -8.08 -16.12
C ASP A 43 -4.26 -7.61 -15.50
N SER A 44 -4.11 -6.31 -15.25
CA SER A 44 -2.91 -5.74 -14.64
C SER A 44 -2.79 -6.02 -13.13
N VAL A 45 -1.56 -5.93 -12.63
CA VAL A 45 -1.21 -5.90 -11.20
C VAL A 45 -0.58 -4.55 -10.91
N THR A 46 -1.08 -3.84 -9.90
CA THR A 46 -0.50 -2.57 -9.47
C THR A 46 0.38 -2.75 -8.24
N THR A 47 1.62 -2.28 -8.34
CA THR A 47 2.55 -2.21 -7.21
C THR A 47 2.63 -0.77 -6.73
N SER A 48 2.27 -0.52 -5.47
CA SER A 48 2.40 0.76 -4.79
C SER A 48 2.89 0.51 -3.36
N TRP A 49 3.10 1.57 -2.58
CA TRP A 49 3.22 1.38 -1.13
C TRP A 49 1.89 0.88 -0.53
N TRP A 50 1.97 0.23 0.64
CA TRP A 50 0.85 -0.54 1.21
C TRP A 50 -0.37 0.29 1.59
N ASP A 51 -0.16 1.53 2.06
CA ASP A 51 -1.21 2.44 2.53
C ASP A 51 -2.33 2.61 1.50
N PHE A 52 -1.96 2.58 0.21
CA PHE A 52 -2.88 2.85 -0.88
C PHE A 52 -3.52 1.60 -1.47
N GLY A 53 -3.02 0.39 -1.21
CA GLY A 53 -3.41 -0.82 -1.96
C GLY A 53 -4.93 -1.04 -2.02
N HIS A 54 -5.65 -0.79 -0.92
CA HIS A 54 -7.12 -0.85 -0.88
C HIS A 54 -7.81 0.15 -1.82
N TRP A 55 -7.24 1.35 -2.02
CA TRP A 55 -7.76 2.33 -2.98
C TRP A 55 -7.65 1.81 -4.40
N PHE A 56 -6.51 1.23 -4.74
CA PHE A 56 -6.28 0.63 -6.06
C PHE A 56 -7.27 -0.51 -6.29
N VAL A 57 -7.44 -1.43 -5.34
CA VAL A 57 -8.43 -2.51 -5.46
C VAL A 57 -9.85 -1.95 -5.62
N ALA A 58 -10.26 -1.02 -4.76
CA ALA A 58 -11.63 -0.52 -4.70
C ALA A 58 -12.07 0.26 -5.96
N ILE A 59 -11.19 1.05 -6.56
CA ILE A 59 -11.56 1.92 -7.69
C ILE A 59 -11.09 1.31 -9.02
N SER A 60 -9.85 0.82 -9.09
CA SER A 60 -9.31 0.30 -10.35
C SER A 60 -9.83 -1.12 -10.67
N GLU A 61 -10.32 -1.85 -9.65
CA GLU A 61 -10.70 -3.27 -9.76
C GLU A 61 -9.56 -4.13 -10.33
N ARG A 62 -8.31 -3.76 -10.05
CA ARG A 62 -7.12 -4.52 -10.43
C ARG A 62 -6.48 -5.16 -9.22
N ARG A 63 -5.73 -6.23 -9.49
CA ARG A 63 -4.94 -6.90 -8.47
C ARG A 63 -3.85 -5.94 -7.99
N VAL A 64 -3.47 -6.06 -6.73
CA VAL A 64 -2.33 -5.36 -6.15
C VAL A 64 -1.32 -6.36 -5.66
N THR A 65 -0.06 -5.95 -5.61
CA THR A 65 1.02 -6.78 -5.06
C THR A 65 0.85 -7.00 -3.56
N PHE A 66 0.36 -5.99 -2.84
CA PHE A 66 0.06 -6.04 -1.40
C PHE A 66 -0.72 -4.79 -1.00
N ASP A 67 -1.34 -4.82 0.17
CA ASP A 67 -2.06 -3.69 0.75
C ASP A 67 -1.98 -3.69 2.29
N GLY A 68 -2.66 -2.75 2.94
CA GLY A 68 -2.68 -2.66 4.41
C GLY A 68 -3.26 -3.87 5.15
N GLY A 69 -3.89 -4.82 4.47
CA GLY A 69 -4.42 -6.06 5.04
C GLY A 69 -3.45 -7.23 4.98
N ASP A 70 -2.54 -7.25 4.01
CA ASP A 70 -1.52 -8.30 3.87
C ASP A 70 -0.27 -7.79 3.14
N GLN A 71 0.86 -7.74 3.86
CA GLN A 71 2.13 -7.21 3.39
C GLN A 71 3.20 -8.28 3.17
N GLY A 72 3.32 -9.21 4.13
CA GLY A 72 4.29 -10.29 4.11
C GLY A 72 5.73 -9.84 3.88
N GLU A 73 6.53 -10.68 3.22
CA GLU A 73 7.93 -10.39 2.89
C GLU A 73 8.05 -9.44 1.68
N ARG A 74 6.96 -9.27 0.93
CA ARG A 74 6.89 -8.38 -0.25
C ARG A 74 7.17 -6.92 0.10
N ILE A 75 6.88 -6.48 1.33
CA ILE A 75 7.03 -5.07 1.73
C ILE A 75 8.46 -4.56 1.58
N HIS A 76 9.47 -5.35 1.94
CA HIS A 76 10.86 -4.91 1.77
C HIS A 76 11.25 -4.89 0.29
N TRP A 77 10.83 -5.89 -0.49
CA TRP A 77 11.13 -5.91 -1.92
C TRP A 77 10.48 -4.74 -2.65
N VAL A 78 9.23 -4.40 -2.32
CA VAL A 78 8.62 -3.16 -2.83
C VAL A 78 9.37 -1.93 -2.33
N GLY A 79 9.77 -1.88 -1.06
CA GLY A 79 10.60 -0.80 -0.53
C GLY A 79 11.90 -0.64 -1.32
N ARG A 80 12.56 -1.75 -1.68
CA ARG A 80 13.75 -1.78 -2.50
C ARG A 80 13.49 -1.23 -3.90
N THR A 81 12.35 -1.55 -4.52
CA THR A 81 11.99 -0.97 -5.83
C THR A 81 11.86 0.55 -5.81
N LEU A 82 11.46 1.13 -4.68
CA LEU A 82 11.28 2.57 -4.50
C LEU A 82 12.55 3.30 -4.08
N GLN A 83 13.60 2.57 -3.67
CA GLN A 83 14.84 3.14 -3.12
C GLN A 83 16.08 2.88 -3.98
N THR A 84 16.08 1.85 -4.83
CA THR A 84 17.24 1.56 -5.70
C THR A 84 17.41 2.62 -6.79
N ASP A 85 18.67 2.98 -7.06
CA ASP A 85 19.04 3.85 -8.19
C ASP A 85 19.13 3.07 -9.52
N SER A 86 19.02 1.73 -9.49
CA SER A 86 19.11 0.86 -10.67
C SER A 86 17.72 0.52 -11.20
N GLU A 87 17.38 1.05 -12.38
CA GLU A 87 16.12 0.71 -13.07
C GLU A 87 16.02 -0.78 -13.42
N GLU A 88 17.16 -1.41 -13.76
CA GLU A 88 17.21 -2.84 -14.05
C GLU A 88 16.86 -3.69 -12.82
N GLU A 89 17.38 -3.32 -11.65
CA GLU A 89 17.05 -3.97 -10.38
C GLU A 89 15.58 -3.77 -10.03
N ALA A 90 15.06 -2.55 -10.14
CA ALA A 90 13.66 -2.24 -9.86
C ALA A 90 12.70 -3.05 -10.76
N ILE A 91 12.97 -3.10 -12.07
CA ILE A 91 12.17 -3.90 -13.02
C ILE A 91 12.28 -5.40 -12.71
N GLY A 92 13.47 -5.88 -12.34
CA GLY A 92 13.69 -7.26 -11.93
C GLY A 92 12.82 -7.66 -10.74
N ILE A 93 12.82 -6.83 -9.69
CA ILE A 93 12.01 -7.05 -8.48
C ILE A 93 10.51 -6.96 -8.82
N LEU A 94 10.07 -6.00 -9.64
CA LEU A 94 8.66 -5.90 -10.03
C LEU A 94 8.18 -7.14 -10.80
N ARG A 95 9.00 -7.68 -11.71
CA ARG A 95 8.69 -8.93 -12.42
C ARG A 95 8.61 -10.11 -11.46
N MET A 96 9.58 -10.20 -10.56
CA MET A 96 9.65 -11.22 -9.51
C MET A 96 8.36 -11.24 -8.68
N LEU A 97 7.95 -10.09 -8.14
CA LEU A 97 6.75 -9.97 -7.29
C LEU A 97 5.45 -10.23 -8.08
N ASN A 98 5.31 -9.68 -9.28
CA ASN A 98 4.06 -9.77 -10.04
C ASN A 98 3.78 -11.15 -10.65
N CYS A 99 4.79 -12.01 -10.80
CA CYS A 99 4.62 -13.36 -11.33
C CYS A 99 4.30 -14.41 -10.26
N VAL A 100 4.96 -14.34 -9.09
CA VAL A 100 4.92 -15.44 -8.11
C VAL A 100 4.75 -14.97 -6.65
N GLN A 101 4.63 -13.67 -6.41
CA GLN A 101 4.33 -13.07 -5.10
C GLN A 101 5.31 -13.56 -4.02
N GLU A 102 4.85 -14.28 -2.98
CA GLU A 102 5.68 -14.69 -1.82
C GLU A 102 6.72 -15.77 -2.12
N THR A 103 6.51 -16.61 -3.12
CA THR A 103 7.47 -17.71 -3.37
C THR A 103 8.78 -17.20 -3.96
N ALA A 104 8.76 -16.04 -4.63
CA ALA A 104 9.96 -15.43 -5.18
C ALA A 104 10.93 -14.95 -4.10
N PRO A 105 10.51 -14.10 -3.12
CA PRO A 105 11.34 -13.71 -1.99
C PRO A 105 12.04 -14.91 -1.34
N HIS A 106 11.29 -15.97 -1.03
CA HIS A 106 11.86 -17.19 -0.43
C HIS A 106 12.90 -17.86 -1.34
N THR A 107 12.60 -17.99 -2.64
CA THR A 107 13.54 -18.60 -3.59
C THR A 107 14.80 -17.76 -3.75
N LEU A 108 14.66 -16.43 -3.80
CA LEU A 108 15.79 -15.51 -3.97
C LEU A 108 16.71 -15.54 -2.75
N ASP A 109 16.13 -15.60 -1.54
CA ASP A 109 16.88 -15.74 -0.30
C ASP A 109 17.78 -16.99 -0.30
N GLU A 110 17.29 -18.13 -0.78
CA GLU A 110 18.10 -19.34 -0.91
C GLU A 110 19.38 -19.14 -1.77
N PHE A 111 19.37 -18.18 -2.71
CA PHE A 111 20.51 -17.88 -3.58
C PHE A 111 21.37 -16.72 -3.10
N THR A 112 20.78 -15.66 -2.56
CA THR A 112 21.51 -14.44 -2.20
C THR A 112 21.94 -14.42 -0.75
N GLY A 113 21.24 -15.16 0.13
CA GLY A 113 21.41 -15.07 1.58
C GLY A 113 21.02 -13.70 2.14
N ASP A 114 20.27 -12.90 1.38
CA ASP A 114 19.77 -11.58 1.80
C ASP A 114 18.44 -11.68 2.56
N GLY A 115 18.02 -12.88 2.94
CA GLY A 115 16.86 -13.15 3.74
C GLY A 115 16.87 -12.37 5.03
N TYR A 116 15.69 -11.88 5.37
CA TYR A 116 15.45 -11.17 6.60
C TYR A 116 15.91 -12.01 7.78
N GLY A 117 17.06 -11.65 8.35
CA GLY A 117 17.39 -11.98 9.73
C GLY A 117 16.41 -11.25 10.65
N LEU A 118 15.23 -11.81 10.82
CA LEU A 118 14.30 -11.53 11.92
C LEU A 118 14.31 -12.70 12.90
#